data_AF-A0A3C1N863-F1
#
_entry.id   AF-A0A3C1N863-F1
#
_cell.length_a   1.000
_cell.length_b   1.000
_cell.length_c   1.000
_cell.angle_alpha   90.00
_cell.angle_beta   90.00
_cell.angle_gamma   90.00
#
_symmetry.space_group_name_H-M   'P 1'
#
loop_
_entity.id
_entity.type
_entity.pdbx_description
1 polymer ?
#
loop_
_entity_poly.entity_id
_entity_poly.type
_entity_poly.pdbx_seq_one_letter_code
_entity_poly.pdbx_strand_id
1 'polypeptide(L)' 'MAKPTYGNSDLGHPLDEPDINISVRQHFGLDADLEVPAFSQRSEHVPDID' A
#
# COMPACT_ATOMS: atom_id res chain seq x y z
N MET A 1 -0.44 -10.90 22.61
CA MET A 1 -0.48 -9.79 21.63
C MET A 1 0.91 -9.68 21.02
N ALA A 2 1.11 -10.26 19.84
CA ALA A 2 2.34 -10.08 19.07
C ALA A 2 1.96 -10.27 17.59
N LYS A 3 2.07 -9.21 16.79
CA LYS A 3 1.98 -9.34 15.33
C LYS A 3 3.17 -10.22 14.89
N PRO A 4 2.96 -11.23 14.03
CA PRO A 4 4.06 -12.06 13.56
C PRO A 4 5.01 -11.17 12.78
N THR A 5 6.20 -10.93 13.33
CA THR A 5 7.29 -10.26 12.62
C THR A 5 7.85 -11.26 11.62
N TYR A 6 7.37 -11.20 10.38
CA TYR A 6 7.99 -11.93 9.28
C TYR A 6 9.35 -11.28 9.01
N GLY A 7 10.41 -12.08 9.07
CA GLY A 7 11.76 -11.61 8.76
C GLY A 7 11.79 -11.02 7.34
N ASN A 8 12.52 -9.91 7.21
CA ASN A 8 12.66 -9.02 6.04
C ASN A 8 13.14 -9.67 4.71
N SER A 9 12.73 -10.89 4.35
CA SER A 9 13.19 -11.59 3.15
C SER A 9 12.08 -12.20 2.27
N ASP A 10 10.80 -12.16 2.69
CA ASP A 10 9.67 -12.74 1.94
C ASP A 10 8.46 -11.79 1.79
N LEU A 11 8.56 -10.56 2.30
CA LEU A 11 7.53 -9.56 2.14
C LEU A 11 7.89 -8.77 0.90
N GLY A 12 7.18 -9.03 -0.19
CA GLY A 12 7.43 -8.38 -1.46
C GLY A 12 7.55 -6.86 -1.41
N HIS A 13 7.05 -6.18 -0.39
CA HIS A 13 7.15 -4.75 -0.18
C HIS A 13 8.07 -4.38 1.00
N PRO A 14 8.81 -3.25 0.91
CA PRO A 14 9.68 -2.77 1.99
C PRO A 14 8.92 -2.25 3.23
N LEU A 15 7.59 -2.19 3.15
CA LEU A 15 6.70 -1.72 4.21
C LEU A 15 5.67 -2.81 4.52
N ASP A 16 5.59 -3.18 5.80
CA ASP A 16 4.61 -4.16 6.28
C ASP A 16 3.19 -3.59 6.35
N GLU A 17 3.08 -2.26 6.42
CA GLU A 17 1.83 -1.51 6.55
C GLU A 17 1.85 -0.29 5.64
N PRO A 18 0.69 0.11 5.08
CA PRO A 18 0.58 1.31 4.24
C PRO A 18 0.95 2.56 5.04
N ASP A 19 1.78 3.40 4.44
CA ASP A 19 2.38 4.58 5.07
C ASP A 19 1.69 5.90 4.71
N ILE A 20 0.84 5.91 3.67
CA ILE A 20 0.12 7.09 3.21
C ILE A 20 -1.38 6.80 3.08
N ASN A 21 -2.21 7.84 3.19
CA ASN A 21 -3.62 7.77 2.80
C ASN A 21 -3.80 8.52 1.48
N ILE A 22 -4.49 7.89 0.53
CA ILE A 22 -4.83 8.50 -0.75
C ILE A 22 -6.34 8.65 -0.91
N SER A 23 -6.75 9.76 -1.49
CA SER A 23 -8.15 9.98 -1.84
C SER A 23 -8.51 9.16 -3.07
N VAL A 24 -9.49 8.27 -2.92
CA VAL A 24 -9.93 7.35 -3.99
C VAL A 24 -10.45 8.13 -5.20
N ARG A 25 -11.07 9.29 -4.96
CA ARG A 25 -11.53 10.20 -6.01
C ARG A 25 -10.44 10.73 -6.91
N GLN A 26 -9.26 11.03 -6.35
CA GLN A 26 -8.16 11.61 -7.11
C GLN A 26 -7.35 10.56 -7.85
N HIS A 27 -7.19 9.37 -7.25
CA HIS A 27 -6.30 8.33 -7.79
C HIS A 27 -7.05 7.32 -8.66
N PHE A 28 -8.25 6.89 -8.25
CA PHE A 28 -9.06 5.90 -8.96
C PHE A 28 -10.22 6.52 -9.75
N GLY A 29 -10.41 7.84 -9.66
CA GLY A 29 -11.49 8.55 -10.36
C GLY A 29 -12.90 8.23 -9.87
N LEU A 30 -13.05 7.67 -8.66
CA LEU A 30 -14.34 7.34 -8.09
C LEU A 30 -14.96 8.54 -7.38
N ASP A 31 -16.24 8.83 -7.58
CA ASP A 31 -16.94 9.92 -6.88
C ASP A 31 -17.31 9.51 -5.45
N ALA A 32 -16.29 9.27 -4.63
CA ALA A 32 -16.40 8.89 -3.24
C ALA A 32 -15.38 9.67 -2.41
N ASP A 33 -15.86 10.38 -1.39
CA ASP A 33 -15.03 11.03 -0.38
C ASP A 33 -14.52 9.98 0.63
N LEU A 34 -13.74 9.03 0.12
CA LEU A 34 -13.10 7.97 0.87
C LEU A 34 -11.58 8.11 0.77
N GLU A 35 -10.92 8.01 1.91
CA GLU A 35 -9.47 7.90 2.01
C GLU A 35 -9.12 6.45 2.30
N VAL A 36 -8.27 5.87 1.47
CA VAL A 36 -7.77 4.50 1.65
C VAL A 36 -6.29 4.54 1.94
N PRO A 37 -5.80 3.70 2.87
CA PRO A 37 -4.38 3.58 3.12
C PRO A 37 -3.71 2.88 1.93
N ALA A 38 -2.58 3.42 1.48
CA ALA A 38 -1.79 2.98 0.35
C ALA A 38 -0.28 3.02 0.68
N PHE A 39 0.52 2.37 -0.16
CA PHE A 39 1.98 2.37 -0.03
C PHE A 39 2.58 3.47 -0.90
N SER A 40 3.46 4.31 -0.35
CA SER A 40 4.18 5.34 -1.11
C SER A 40 5.32 4.78 -1.96
N GLN A 41 5.79 3.58 -1.62
CA GLN A 41 6.92 2.91 -2.27
C GLN A 41 6.44 1.73 -3.11
N ARG A 42 6.89 1.72 -4.36
CA ARG A 42 6.74 0.58 -5.26
C ARG A 42 7.57 -0.61 -4.78
N SER A 43 7.08 -1.80 -5.09
CA SER A 43 7.72 -3.09 -4.83
C SER A 43 8.02 -3.79 -6.14
N GLU A 44 8.97 -4.73 -6.09
CA GLU A 44 9.22 -5.69 -7.17
C GLU A 44 8.01 -6.55 -7.59
N HIS A 45 6.96 -6.62 -6.76
CA HIS A 45 5.72 -7.33 -7.05
C HIS A 45 4.63 -6.44 -7.67
N VAL A 46 4.82 -5.12 -7.67
CA VAL A 46 3.87 -4.19 -8.29
C VAL A 46 4.32 -3.94 -9.74
N PRO A 47 3.47 -4.26 -10.73
CA PRO A 47 3.75 -3.94 -12.12
C PRO A 47 3.87 -2.43 -12.35
N ASP A 48 4.57 -2.01 -13.40
CA ASP A 48 4.70 -0.59 -13.75
C ASP A 48 3.37 0.08 -14.17
N ILE A 49 2.31 -0.72 -14.38
CA ILE A 49 0.97 -0.26 -14.75
C ILE A 49 -0.02 -0.79 -13.69
N ASP A 50 -0.80 0.12 -13.13
CA ASP A 50 -1.92 -0.15 -12.20
C ASP A 50 -3.16 -0.77 -12.89
#